data_AF-K6A8Q5-F1
#
_entry.id   AF-K6A8Q5-F1
#
_cell.length_a   1.000
_cell.length_b   1.000
_cell.length_c   1.000
_cell.angle_alpha   90.00
_cell.angle_beta   90.00
_cell.angle_gamma   90.00
#
_symmetry.space_group_name_H-M   'P 1'
#
loop_
_entity.id
_entity.type
_entity.pdbx_description
1 polymer ?
#
loop_
_entity_poly.entity_id
_entity_poly.type
_entity_poly.pdbx_seq_one_letter_code
_entity_poly.pdbx_strand_id
1 'polypeptide(L)' 'MSSYTILITKRFEKDLEICKKRGLKLSLLYTVIEQLKLNGTLPKQYRAHKLSGNYANYWDAILKAIGY' A
#
# COMPACT_ATOMS: atom_id res chain seq x y z
N MET A 1 -12.17 -12.08 15.22
CA MET A 1 -11.15 -11.87 14.16
C MET A 1 -10.49 -10.53 14.41
N SER A 2 -9.20 -10.52 14.70
CA SER A 2 -8.43 -9.31 14.98
C SER A 2 -8.14 -8.60 13.66
N SER A 3 -9.01 -7.67 13.25
CA SER A 3 -8.79 -6.85 12.05
C SER A 3 -7.82 -5.71 12.36
N TYR A 4 -6.87 -5.44 11.47
CA TYR A 4 -5.98 -4.30 11.63
C TYR A 4 -6.71 -2.99 11.32
N THR A 5 -6.46 -1.95 12.12
CA THR A 5 -6.99 -0.60 11.87
C THR A 5 -6.07 0.13 10.88
N ILE A 6 -6.63 0.57 9.76
CA ILE A 6 -5.91 1.37 8.78
C ILE A 6 -5.94 2.83 9.21
N LEU A 7 -4.76 3.42 9.38
CA LEU A 7 -4.60 4.85 9.63
C LEU A 7 -4.14 5.55 8.36
N ILE A 8 -4.84 6.62 8.01
CA ILE A 8 -4.56 7.41 6.81
C ILE A 8 -3.98 8.75 7.25
N THR A 9 -2.88 9.16 6.60
CA THR A 9 -2.29 10.49 6.85
C THR A 9 -2.85 11.51 5.87
N LYS A 10 -2.88 12.79 6.26
CA LYS A 10 -3.27 13.90 5.36
C LYS A 10 -2.41 13.96 4.10
N ARG A 11 -1.14 13.53 4.19
CA ARG A 11 -0.23 13.44 3.04
C ARG A 11 -0.70 12.37 2.06
N PHE A 12 -1.05 11.18 2.58
CA PHE A 12 -1.57 10.09 1.77
C PHE A 12 -2.88 10.47 1.06
N GLU A 13 -3.78 11.18 1.74
CA GLU A 13 -5.04 11.63 1.12
C GLU A 13 -4.79 12.54 -0.10
N LYS A 14 -3.87 13.50 0.02
CA LYS A 14 -3.44 14.34 -1.11
C LYS A 14 -2.79 13.53 -2.24
N ASP A 15 -1.94 12.57 -1.89
CA ASP A 15 -1.30 11.69 -2.88
C ASP A 15 -2.34 10.83 -3.61
N LEU A 16 -3.37 10.36 -2.91
CA LEU A 16 -4.49 9.62 -3.48
C LEU A 16 -5.29 10.47 -4.47
N GLU A 17 -5.58 11.72 -4.13
CA GLU A 17 -6.24 12.67 -5.03
C GLU A 17 -5.41 12.93 -6.30
N ILE A 18 -4.09 13.08 -6.16
CA ILE A 18 -3.18 13.25 -7.30
C ILE A 18 -3.20 12.00 -8.20
N CYS A 19 -3.12 10.81 -7.62
CA CYS A 19 -3.22 9.54 -8.36
C CYS A 19 -4.55 9.42 -9.11
N LYS A 20 -5.66 9.81 -8.48
CA LYS A 20 -6.99 9.86 -9.11
C LYS A 20 -7.02 10.83 -10.29
N LYS A 21 -6.49 12.04 -10.11
CA LYS A 21 -6.40 13.06 -11.20
C LYS A 21 -5.54 12.59 -12.37
N ARG A 22 -4.51 11.78 -12.12
CA ARG A 22 -3.64 11.18 -13.15
C ARG A 22 -4.23 9.95 -13.84
N GLY A 23 -5.43 9.49 -13.44
CA GLY A 23 -6.06 8.30 -14.03
C GLY A 23 -5.36 6.98 -13.66
N LEU A 24 -4.63 6.93 -12.54
CA LEU A 24 -3.98 5.70 -12.11
C LEU A 24 -5.02 4.67 -11.62
N LYS A 25 -4.70 3.38 -11.81
CA LYS A 25 -5.58 2.27 -11.38
C LYS A 25 -5.59 2.14 -9.85
N LEU A 26 -6.49 2.85 -9.20
CA LEU A 26 -6.69 2.80 -7.74
C LEU A 26 -7.22 1.44 -7.25
N SER A 27 -7.82 0.63 -8.13
CA SER A 27 -8.33 -0.71 -7.79
C SER A 27 -7.26 -1.57 -7.08
N LEU A 28 -6.02 -1.52 -7.57
CA LEU A 28 -4.89 -2.27 -6.98
C LEU A 28 -4.55 -1.80 -5.56
N LEU A 29 -4.65 -0.50 -5.30
CA LEU A 29 -4.41 0.07 -3.98
C LEU A 29 -5.48 -0.42 -2.99
N TYR A 30 -6.75 -0.44 -3.40
CA TYR A 30 -7.84 -0.93 -2.55
C TYR A 30 -7.67 -2.42 -2.20
N THR A 31 -7.30 -3.27 -3.16
CA THR A 31 -7.01 -4.69 -2.89
C THR A 31 -5.89 -4.87 -1.87
N VAL A 32 -4.81 -4.10 -1.99
CA VAL A 32 -3.68 -4.15 -1.06
C VAL A 32 -4.08 -3.69 0.35
N ILE A 33 -4.86 -2.62 0.47
CA ILE A 33 -5.37 -2.13 1.76
C ILE A 33 -6.25 -3.20 2.42
N GLU A 34 -7.10 -3.88 1.65
CA GLU A 34 -7.95 -4.95 2.16
C GLU A 34 -7.13 -6.15 2.65
N GLN A 35 -6.12 -6.56 1.90
CA GLN A 35 -5.20 -7.63 2.32
C GLN A 35 -4.45 -7.28 3.61
N LEU A 36 -3.98 -6.04 3.73
CA LEU A 36 -3.33 -5.54 4.95
C LEU A 36 -4.31 -5.50 6.13
N LYS A 37 -5.56 -5.11 5.90
CA LYS A 37 -6.60 -5.08 6.94
C LYS A 37 -6.92 -6.49 7.47
N LEU A 38 -6.96 -7.47 6.59
CA LEU A 38 -7.31 -8.86 6.92
C LEU A 38 -6.15 -9.63 7.55
N ASN A 39 -4.98 -9.60 6.92
CA ASN A 39 -3.86 -10.49 7.25
C ASN A 39 -2.65 -9.75 7.84
N GLY A 40 -2.59 -8.42 7.71
CA GLY A 40 -1.42 -7.62 8.12
C GLY A 40 -0.19 -7.81 7.22
N THR A 41 -0.27 -8.67 6.20
CA THR A 41 0.86 -9.02 5.32
C THR A 41 0.47 -8.96 3.85
N LEU A 42 1.44 -8.62 3.00
CA LEU A 42 1.26 -8.60 1.54
C LEU A 42 1.93 -9.81 0.87
N PRO A 43 1.34 -10.34 -0.22
CA PRO A 43 1.98 -11.38 -1.02
C PRO A 43 3.31 -10.91 -1.62
N LYS A 44 4.23 -11.85 -1.87
CA LYS A 44 5.57 -11.57 -2.44
C LYS A 44 5.53 -10.83 -3.79
N GLN A 45 4.43 -10.92 -4.53
CA GLN A 45 4.25 -10.21 -5.80
C GLN A 45 4.39 -8.68 -5.69
N TYR A 46 4.06 -8.12 -4.53
CA TYR A 46 4.18 -6.67 -4.27
C TYR A 46 5.59 -6.27 -3.82
N ARG A 47 6.53 -7.22 -3.72
CA ARG A 47 7.94 -7.00 -3.33
C ARG A 47 8.08 -6.14 -2.06
N ALA A 48 7.17 -6.35 -1.11
CA ALA A 48 7.12 -5.57 0.11
C ALA A 48 8.41 -5.77 0.92
N HIS A 49 9.09 -4.69 1.27
CA HIS A 49 10.33 -4.73 2.05
C HIS A 49 10.42 -3.54 3.00
N LYS A 50 11.19 -3.71 4.08
CA LYS A 50 11.52 -2.61 4.98
C LYS A 50 12.49 -1.67 4.28
N LEU A 51 12.20 -0.37 4.37
CA LEU A 51 13.13 0.65 3.93
C LEU A 51 14.32 0.74 4.91
N SER A 52 15.36 1.45 4.51
CA SER A 52 16.57 1.69 5.31
C SER A 52 16.80 3.20 5.52
N GLY A 53 17.79 3.56 6.34
CA GLY A 53 18.13 4.95 6.64
C GLY A 53 17.02 5.69 7.39
N ASN A 54 16.71 6.92 6.97
CA ASN A 54 15.68 7.76 7.61
C ASN A 54 14.27 7.15 7.58
N TYR A 55 14.05 6.14 6.73
CA TYR A 55 12.78 5.43 6.61
C TYR A 55 12.82 4.00 7.18
N ALA A 56 13.80 3.65 8.03
CA ALA A 56 13.97 2.29 8.55
C ALA A 56 12.72 1.66 9.22
N ASN A 57 11.81 2.49 9.72
CA ASN A 57 10.56 2.05 10.35
C ASN A 57 9.38 1.94 9.38
N TYR A 58 9.60 2.20 8.08
CA TYR A 58 8.58 2.19 7.05
C TYR A 58 8.80 1.01 6.10
N TRP A 59 7.72 0.64 5.41
CA TRP A 59 7.72 -0.40 4.39
C TRP A 59 7.43 0.23 3.03
N ASP A 60 8.12 -0.27 2.02
CA ASP A 60 7.79 -0.06 0.60
C ASP A 60 7.01 -1.27 0.08
N ALA A 61 6.09 -1.01 -0.87
CA ALA A 61 5.43 -2.05 -1.64
C ALA A 61 5.15 -1.55 -3.07
N ILE A 62 5.53 -2.36 -4.05
CA ILE A 62 5.35 -2.05 -5.47
C ILE A 62 3.95 -2.50 -5.90
N LEU A 63 3.05 -1.54 -6.13
CA LEU A 63 1.66 -1.79 -6.54
C LEU A 63 1.49 -2.21 -8.01
N LYS A 64 2.58 -2.52 -8.71
CA LYS A 64 2.56 -3.08 -10.06
C LYS A 64 2.57 -4.60 -9.91
N ALA A 65 1.42 -5.25 -10.05
CA ALA A 65 1.36 -6.70 -10.14
C ALA A 65 2.21 -7.12 -11.35
N ILE A 66 3.38 -7.68 -11.08
CA ILE A 66 4.20 -8.31 -12.12
C ILE A 66 3.51 -9.64 -12.38
N GLY A 67 2.66 -9.67 -13.40
CA GLY A 67 2.21 -10.95 -13.96
C GLY A 67 3.45 -11.67 -14.47
N TYR A 68 3.74 -12.82 -13.91
CA TYR A 68 4.57 -13.82 -14.58
C TYR A 68 3.69 -14.57 -15.58
#